data_AF-H0GZN2-F1
#
_entry.id   AF-H0GZN2-F1
#
_cell.length_a   1.000
_cell.length_b   1.000
_cell.length_c   1.000
_cell.angle_alpha   90.00
_cell.angle_beta   90.00
_cell.angle_gamma   90.00
#
_symmetry.space_group_name_H-M   'P 1'
#
loop_
_entity.id
_entity.type
_entity.pdbx_description
1 polymer ?
#
loop_
_entity_poly.entity_id
_entity_poly.type
_entity_poly.pdbx_seq_one_letter_code
_entity_poly.pdbx_strand_id
1 'polypeptide(L)'
;MEELRTKENMSSRGEGHYVLEKWNSCACELAVPSEVPEHAIKKLHIYDFDNTLFATPGPTEQLYTRELLNLLTSSVLPNGGWWNEPEFLRTAIKTSRDQPRRFSWNEEIVKLAERSYRAKDTVSIVLTGREEGKFQELIQYALQTARDHWECSPNEFRFNAVCLKKTAMSKYTSEYKKALMQDFLEYYPSLGELTIYDDRAHQIEAFKSFFRSLDLPSLQWFAIPVRPFTKSLPREQELKLIREMVSENNIRASSSSKKFDLAWTPKQIGYMLNMKSHRLLSMEVIKILRRMRGRRTFKPKLYEYPMYIPCAEPGKNIPALEVVKIWSNDGACAESEEKVQRTLQEFQQQQSGRCMVRFQVTDLAIAPSTHHNKKKPLEVYFRATPEPNRYTFSLFPEFIVTGHFYTRDEIEDIEAVTNRLTNSKKAIRWTPLDNAIPIKTSFEQFDKLASVPYIHD
;
A
#
# COMPACT_ATOMS: atom_id res chain seq x y z
N MET A 1 55.26 42.22 3.20
CA MET A 1 54.50 42.62 1.99
C MET A 1 54.05 41.37 1.21
N GLU A 2 53.68 40.29 1.91
CA GLU A 2 53.58 38.94 1.34
C GLU A 2 52.33 38.20 1.85
N GLU A 3 51.33 38.95 2.34
CA GLU A 3 50.03 38.43 2.81
C GLU A 3 48.84 38.95 1.99
N LEU A 4 49.10 39.64 0.86
CA LEU A 4 48.04 40.17 -0.02
C LEU A 4 47.86 39.38 -1.33
N ARG A 5 48.56 38.25 -1.52
CA ARG A 5 48.51 37.45 -2.78
C ARG A 5 47.71 36.15 -2.72
N THR A 6 47.10 35.82 -1.59
CA THR A 6 46.31 34.58 -1.43
C THR A 6 44.80 34.78 -1.51
N LYS A 7 44.31 35.99 -1.80
CA LYS A 7 42.86 36.27 -2.00
C LYS A 7 42.39 36.25 -3.46
N GLU A 8 43.29 36.11 -4.44
CA GLU A 8 42.92 36.11 -5.87
C GLU A 8 42.81 34.70 -6.50
N ASN A 9 43.02 33.62 -5.74
CA ASN A 9 42.96 32.24 -6.27
C ASN A 9 41.74 31.41 -5.81
N MET A 10 40.65 32.05 -5.37
CA MET A 10 39.35 31.38 -5.15
C MET A 10 38.31 31.66 -6.25
N SER A 11 38.71 32.26 -7.37
CA SER A 11 37.84 32.61 -8.49
C SER A 11 37.87 31.59 -9.65
N SER A 12 38.05 30.30 -9.36
CA SER A 12 38.01 29.24 -10.38
C SER A 12 37.28 27.96 -9.95
N ARG A 13 36.24 28.10 -9.11
CA ARG A 13 35.20 27.06 -8.99
C ARG A 13 34.14 27.35 -10.06
N GLY A 14 33.90 26.34 -10.91
CA GLY A 14 33.38 26.51 -12.27
C GLY A 14 32.05 27.24 -12.38
N GLU A 15 31.89 27.94 -13.49
CA GLU A 15 30.62 28.47 -13.97
C GLU A 15 29.60 27.32 -14.07
N GLY A 16 28.42 27.46 -13.45
CA GLY A 16 27.26 26.59 -13.71
C GLY A 16 26.77 25.81 -12.50
N HIS A 17 25.57 25.24 -12.64
CA HIS A 17 24.71 24.68 -11.59
C HIS A 17 25.23 23.39 -10.92
N TYR A 18 26.43 23.39 -10.32
CA TYR A 18 27.09 22.17 -9.82
C TYR A 18 26.28 21.41 -8.77
N VAL A 19 25.39 22.08 -8.03
CA VAL A 19 24.53 21.41 -7.05
C VAL A 19 23.62 20.37 -7.71
N LEU A 20 23.21 20.60 -8.97
CA LEU A 20 22.46 19.63 -9.75
C LEU A 20 23.32 18.40 -10.05
N GLU A 21 24.55 18.60 -10.52
CA GLU A 21 25.49 17.51 -10.81
C GLU A 21 25.84 16.69 -9.56
N LYS A 22 26.08 17.37 -8.43
CA LYS A 22 26.39 16.74 -7.14
C LYS A 22 25.31 15.75 -6.71
N TRP A 23 24.04 16.12 -6.83
CA TRP A 23 22.92 15.35 -6.30
C TRP A 23 22.25 14.45 -7.33
N ASN A 24 22.44 14.72 -8.62
CA ASN A 24 21.89 13.90 -9.68
C ASN A 24 22.45 12.47 -9.63
N SER A 25 21.57 11.54 -9.99
CA SER A 25 21.83 10.12 -10.09
C SER A 25 21.73 9.65 -11.54
N CYS A 26 20.85 10.25 -12.36
CA CYS A 26 20.62 9.81 -13.74
C CYS A 26 21.32 10.75 -14.73
N ALA A 27 22.53 10.41 -15.18
CA ALA A 27 23.34 11.31 -16.03
C ALA A 27 22.64 11.77 -17.32
N CYS A 28 21.87 10.91 -18.00
CA CYS A 28 21.14 11.28 -19.21
C CYS A 28 19.85 12.08 -18.95
N GLU A 29 19.40 12.16 -17.70
CA GLU A 29 18.24 12.96 -17.30
C GLU A 29 18.66 14.33 -16.75
N LEU A 30 19.95 14.56 -16.54
CA LEU A 30 20.45 15.84 -16.06
C LEU A 30 20.21 16.93 -17.12
N ALA A 31 19.50 17.98 -16.73
CA ALA A 31 19.22 19.13 -17.59
C ALA A 31 19.61 20.42 -16.86
N VAL A 32 20.90 20.75 -16.92
CA VAL A 32 21.47 21.97 -16.35
C VAL A 32 20.97 23.18 -17.15
N PRO A 33 20.34 24.19 -16.51
CA PRO A 33 19.84 25.38 -17.21
C PRO A 33 20.97 26.37 -17.49
N SER A 34 21.92 26.02 -18.37
CA SER A 34 23.14 26.78 -18.65
C SER A 34 22.93 28.22 -19.13
N GLU A 35 21.75 28.54 -19.69
CA GLU A 35 21.39 29.89 -20.13
C GLU A 35 20.94 30.81 -18.99
N VAL A 36 20.69 30.26 -17.80
CA VAL A 36 20.18 31.00 -16.63
C VAL A 36 21.26 31.01 -15.57
N PRO A 37 21.77 32.16 -15.13
CA PRO A 37 22.78 32.17 -14.07
C PRO A 37 22.17 31.77 -12.72
N GLU A 38 23.01 31.25 -11.81
CA GLU A 38 22.58 30.75 -10.49
C GLU A 38 21.78 31.76 -9.67
N HIS A 39 22.17 33.04 -9.70
CA HIS A 39 21.48 34.13 -9.00
C HIS A 39 20.12 34.48 -9.62
N ALA A 40 19.78 33.99 -10.80
CA ALA A 40 18.45 34.18 -11.40
C ALA A 40 17.46 33.07 -11.01
N ILE A 41 17.93 31.99 -10.37
CA ILE A 41 17.07 30.95 -9.82
C ILE A 41 16.39 31.47 -8.55
N LYS A 42 15.05 31.45 -8.56
CA LYS A 42 14.20 31.98 -7.49
C LYS A 42 13.39 30.89 -6.79
N LYS A 43 13.19 29.75 -7.44
CA LYS A 43 12.31 28.68 -6.95
C LYS A 43 12.94 27.31 -7.08
N LEU A 44 12.67 26.45 -6.09
CA LEU A 44 13.02 25.03 -6.10
C LEU A 44 11.75 24.21 -5.90
N HIS A 45 11.40 23.41 -6.91
CA HIS A 45 10.26 22.50 -6.86
C HIS A 45 10.76 21.05 -6.81
N ILE A 46 10.36 20.33 -5.77
CA ILE A 46 10.78 18.97 -5.47
C ILE A 46 9.59 18.03 -5.57
N TYR A 47 9.71 16.99 -6.37
CA TYR A 47 8.66 15.98 -6.55
C TYR A 47 9.14 14.62 -6.04
N ASP A 48 8.44 14.06 -5.06
CA ASP A 48 8.65 12.65 -4.70
C ASP A 48 8.24 11.74 -5.86
N PHE A 49 8.88 10.57 -5.96
CA PHE A 49 8.63 9.64 -7.06
C PHE A 49 7.46 8.72 -6.77
N ASP A 50 7.64 7.83 -5.79
CA ASP A 50 6.74 6.72 -5.49
C ASP A 50 5.42 7.20 -4.88
N ASN A 51 4.31 6.83 -5.51
CA ASN A 51 2.92 7.22 -5.21
C ASN A 51 2.63 8.72 -5.31
N THR A 52 3.61 9.53 -5.72
CA THR A 52 3.45 10.96 -6.01
C THR A 52 3.44 11.19 -7.52
N LEU A 53 4.55 10.91 -8.20
CA LEU A 53 4.65 10.94 -9.66
C LEU A 53 4.19 9.61 -10.28
N PHE A 54 4.67 8.49 -9.75
CA PHE A 54 4.47 7.15 -10.30
C PHE A 54 3.74 6.24 -9.33
N ALA A 55 2.77 5.45 -9.80
CA ALA A 55 2.06 4.45 -9.01
C ALA A 55 2.92 3.20 -8.81
N THR A 56 3.85 3.30 -7.86
CA THR A 56 4.66 2.15 -7.45
C THR A 56 3.77 1.15 -6.70
N PRO A 57 3.70 -0.12 -7.16
CA PRO A 57 2.93 -1.13 -6.46
C PRO A 57 3.66 -1.58 -5.20
N GLY A 58 2.93 -1.61 -4.09
CA GLY A 58 3.32 -2.35 -2.89
C GLY A 58 2.50 -3.63 -2.74
N PRO A 59 2.84 -4.50 -1.77
CA PRO A 59 2.06 -5.68 -1.44
C PRO A 59 0.59 -5.33 -1.15
N THR A 60 -0.31 -6.00 -1.84
CA THR A 60 -1.76 -5.87 -1.72
C THR A 60 -2.22 -6.51 -0.40
N GLU A 61 -2.71 -5.69 0.53
CA GLU A 61 -3.05 -6.10 1.90
C GLU A 61 -4.04 -7.28 1.97
N GLN A 62 -4.90 -7.43 0.95
CA GLN A 62 -5.89 -8.50 0.89
C GLN A 62 -5.27 -9.88 0.61
N LEU A 63 -4.07 -9.94 0.02
CA LEU A 63 -3.42 -11.19 -0.37
C LEU A 63 -2.61 -11.82 0.77
N TYR A 64 -2.25 -11.06 1.80
CA TYR A 64 -1.29 -11.47 2.82
C TYR A 64 -1.89 -11.40 4.22
N THR A 65 -1.48 -12.32 5.10
CA THR A 65 -1.69 -12.14 6.53
C THR A 65 -0.92 -10.92 7.01
N ARG A 66 -1.39 -10.28 8.08
CA ARG A 66 -0.75 -9.06 8.60
C ARG A 66 0.68 -9.31 9.07
N GLU A 67 0.96 -10.49 9.61
CA GLU A 67 2.29 -10.93 10.01
C GLU A 67 3.23 -10.98 8.81
N LEU A 68 2.81 -11.61 7.70
CA LEU A 68 3.60 -11.62 6.46
C LEU A 68 3.76 -10.21 5.90
N LEU A 69 2.68 -9.41 5.82
CA LEU A 69 2.74 -8.04 5.33
C LEU A 69 3.74 -7.17 6.13
N ASN A 70 3.76 -7.33 7.45
CA ASN A 70 4.73 -6.66 8.32
C ASN A 70 6.18 -7.10 8.03
N LEU A 71 6.41 -8.39 7.76
CA LEU A 71 7.74 -8.87 7.36
C LEU A 71 8.16 -8.26 6.02
N LEU A 72 7.29 -8.32 5.01
CA LEU A 72 7.53 -7.79 3.66
C LEU A 72 7.84 -6.28 3.68
N THR A 73 7.19 -5.51 4.55
CA THR A 73 7.35 -4.05 4.69
C THR A 73 8.48 -3.65 5.63
N SER A 74 9.05 -4.59 6.38
CA SER A 74 10.15 -4.32 7.29
C SER A 74 11.51 -4.37 6.60
N SER A 75 12.47 -3.63 7.14
CA SER A 75 13.86 -3.67 6.69
C SER A 75 14.67 -4.82 7.31
N VAL A 76 14.02 -5.79 7.97
CA VAL A 76 14.71 -6.92 8.64
C VAL A 76 15.08 -8.03 7.67
N LEU A 77 14.45 -8.06 6.49
CA LEU A 77 14.78 -9.01 5.44
C LEU A 77 16.15 -8.66 4.84
N PRO A 78 16.94 -9.65 4.37
CA PRO A 78 18.26 -9.41 3.79
C PRO A 78 18.27 -8.38 2.66
N ASN A 79 17.24 -8.35 1.80
CA ASN A 79 17.10 -7.35 0.74
C ASN A 79 16.60 -5.97 1.23
N GLY A 80 16.18 -5.86 2.50
CA GLY A 80 15.62 -4.65 3.09
C GLY A 80 14.11 -4.46 2.86
N GLY A 81 13.38 -5.51 2.48
CA GLY A 81 11.93 -5.50 2.26
C GLY A 81 11.51 -5.21 0.82
N TRP A 82 10.21 -5.31 0.53
CA TRP A 82 9.65 -5.17 -0.83
C TRP A 82 10.02 -3.83 -1.49
N TRP A 83 10.13 -2.76 -0.70
CA TRP A 83 10.50 -1.44 -1.19
C TRP A 83 11.94 -1.40 -1.74
N ASN A 84 12.82 -2.28 -1.28
CA ASN A 84 14.18 -2.35 -1.78
C ASN A 84 14.35 -3.39 -2.89
N GLU A 85 13.26 -4.01 -3.34
CA GLU A 85 13.23 -5.03 -4.39
C GLU A 85 12.92 -4.39 -5.78
N PRO A 86 13.91 -4.32 -6.70
CA PRO A 86 13.76 -3.63 -7.99
C PRO A 86 12.65 -4.20 -8.89
N GLU A 87 12.39 -5.50 -8.80
CA GLU A 87 11.46 -6.18 -9.72
C GLU A 87 10.00 -5.73 -9.58
N PHE A 88 9.58 -5.25 -8.41
CA PHE A 88 8.25 -4.65 -8.24
C PHE A 88 8.08 -3.41 -9.11
N LEU A 89 9.06 -2.49 -9.06
CA LEU A 89 9.02 -1.28 -9.88
C LEU A 89 9.21 -1.61 -11.36
N ARG A 90 10.13 -2.52 -11.69
CA ARG A 90 10.36 -2.96 -13.08
C ARG A 90 9.09 -3.51 -13.71
N THR A 91 8.37 -4.38 -13.00
CA THR A 91 7.11 -4.98 -13.47
C THR A 91 6.03 -3.92 -13.65
N ALA A 92 5.94 -2.94 -12.75
CA ALA A 92 5.01 -1.82 -12.87
C ALA A 92 5.29 -0.94 -14.09
N ILE A 93 6.56 -0.63 -14.37
CA ILE A 93 6.97 0.15 -15.54
C ILE A 93 6.61 -0.59 -16.83
N LYS A 94 6.94 -1.88 -16.92
CA LYS A 94 6.58 -2.74 -18.07
C LYS A 94 5.07 -2.79 -18.27
N THR A 95 4.32 -3.02 -17.20
CA THR A 95 2.85 -3.02 -17.24
C THR A 95 2.31 -1.68 -17.71
N SER A 96 2.84 -0.57 -17.20
CA SER A 96 2.41 0.77 -17.61
C SER A 96 2.65 1.03 -19.10
N ARG A 97 3.79 0.58 -19.64
CA ARG A 97 4.15 0.73 -21.05
C ARG A 97 3.15 0.05 -21.98
N ASP A 98 2.68 -1.13 -21.58
CA ASP A 98 1.79 -1.96 -22.41
C ASP A 98 0.30 -1.54 -22.31
N GLN A 99 -0.03 -0.55 -21.48
CA GLN A 99 -1.40 -0.05 -21.31
C GLN A 99 -1.68 1.20 -22.17
N PRO A 100 -2.93 1.36 -22.67
CA PRO A 100 -3.33 2.62 -23.28
C PRO A 100 -3.40 3.70 -22.20
N ARG A 101 -2.79 4.87 -22.49
CA ARG A 101 -2.69 6.05 -21.60
C ARG A 101 -1.62 5.91 -20.51
N ARG A 102 -1.36 7.03 -19.81
CA ARG A 102 -0.34 7.18 -18.76
C ARG A 102 -0.78 6.51 -17.46
N PHE A 103 -1.15 5.24 -17.55
CA PHE A 103 -1.88 4.51 -16.53
C PHE A 103 -1.21 4.62 -15.17
N SER A 104 0.11 4.45 -15.09
CA SER A 104 0.84 4.48 -13.81
C SER A 104 1.44 5.84 -13.45
N TRP A 105 1.11 6.92 -14.16
CA TRP A 105 1.59 8.27 -13.82
C TRP A 105 0.45 9.16 -13.33
N ASN A 106 0.74 9.94 -12.29
CA ASN A 106 -0.19 10.93 -11.77
C ASN A 106 -0.19 12.17 -12.68
N GLU A 107 -1.15 12.23 -13.61
CA GLU A 107 -1.21 13.26 -14.65
C GLU A 107 -1.20 14.69 -14.08
N GLU A 108 -1.88 14.94 -12.97
CA GLU A 108 -1.94 16.27 -12.34
C GLU A 108 -0.56 16.72 -11.86
N ILE A 109 0.19 15.82 -11.22
CA ILE A 109 1.53 16.11 -10.70
C ILE A 109 2.54 16.19 -11.84
N VAL A 110 2.42 15.35 -12.87
CA VAL A 110 3.27 15.43 -14.07
C VAL A 110 3.09 16.77 -14.80
N LYS A 111 1.85 17.24 -14.96
CA LYS A 111 1.58 18.56 -15.56
C LYS A 111 2.08 19.71 -14.70
N LEU A 112 2.07 19.55 -13.38
CA LEU A 112 2.66 20.52 -12.46
C LEU A 112 4.19 20.54 -12.58
N ALA A 113 4.84 19.37 -12.66
CA ALA A 113 6.27 19.23 -12.92
C ALA A 113 6.67 19.87 -14.25
N GLU A 114 5.93 19.62 -15.33
CA GLU A 114 6.15 20.24 -16.63
C GLU A 114 6.17 21.78 -16.56
N ARG A 115 5.20 22.38 -15.84
CA ARG A 115 5.15 23.84 -15.65
C ARG A 115 6.38 24.37 -14.89
N SER A 116 6.82 23.63 -13.88
CA SER A 116 8.01 23.99 -13.10
C SER A 116 9.28 23.91 -13.93
N TYR A 117 9.44 22.86 -14.75
CA TYR A 117 10.59 22.71 -15.64
C TYR A 117 10.65 23.81 -16.71
N ARG A 118 9.49 24.28 -17.20
CA ARG A 118 9.41 25.36 -18.20
C ARG A 118 9.76 26.75 -17.67
N ALA A 119 9.64 26.97 -16.37
CA ALA A 119 9.87 28.27 -15.76
C ALA A 119 11.38 28.51 -15.61
N LYS A 120 11.91 29.52 -16.31
CA LYS A 120 13.36 29.79 -16.37
C LYS A 120 14.00 30.08 -15.01
N ASP A 121 13.24 30.65 -14.07
CA ASP A 121 13.69 30.98 -12.72
C ASP A 121 13.45 29.86 -11.71
N THR A 122 13.04 28.67 -12.17
CA THR A 122 12.66 27.55 -11.33
C THR A 122 13.52 26.33 -11.64
N VAL A 123 14.10 25.75 -10.60
CA VAL A 123 14.71 24.43 -10.65
C VAL A 123 13.70 23.40 -10.21
N SER A 124 13.49 22.37 -11.03
CA SER A 124 12.59 21.24 -10.74
C SER A 124 13.38 19.95 -10.62
N ILE A 125 13.18 19.18 -9.55
CA ILE A 125 13.90 17.92 -9.33
C ILE A 125 12.95 16.79 -8.91
N VAL A 126 13.33 15.56 -9.25
CA VAL A 126 12.77 14.36 -8.61
C VAL A 126 13.63 14.02 -7.39
N LEU A 127 13.00 13.76 -6.25
CA LEU A 127 13.70 13.37 -5.02
C LEU A 127 13.06 12.13 -4.39
N THR A 128 13.75 11.00 -4.44
CA THR A 128 13.22 9.72 -3.91
C THR A 128 14.11 9.12 -2.83
N GLY A 129 13.49 8.35 -1.93
CA GLY A 129 14.19 7.52 -0.96
C GLY A 129 14.73 6.19 -1.51
N ARG A 130 14.52 5.89 -2.79
CA ARG A 130 15.09 4.71 -3.47
C ARG A 130 16.61 4.79 -3.52
N GLU A 131 17.25 3.65 -3.29
CA GLU A 131 18.72 3.53 -3.31
C GLU A 131 19.27 3.65 -4.74
N GLU A 132 20.23 4.55 -4.93
CA GLU A 132 20.80 4.87 -6.25
C GLU A 132 21.31 3.62 -6.97
N GLY A 133 22.18 2.82 -6.33
CA GLY A 133 22.80 1.64 -6.93
C GLY A 133 21.84 0.53 -7.35
N LYS A 134 20.57 0.59 -6.95
CA LYS A 134 19.53 -0.38 -7.34
C LYS A 134 18.50 0.17 -8.32
N PHE A 135 18.21 1.47 -8.25
CA PHE A 135 17.04 2.06 -8.88
C PHE A 135 17.34 3.13 -9.93
N GLN A 136 18.59 3.60 -10.06
CA GLN A 136 18.95 4.65 -11.01
C GLN A 136 18.52 4.30 -12.44
N GLU A 137 18.93 3.13 -12.93
CA GLU A 137 18.58 2.66 -14.28
C GLU A 137 17.08 2.48 -14.46
N LEU A 138 16.37 2.03 -13.41
CA LEU A 138 14.92 1.82 -13.45
C LEU A 138 14.14 3.13 -13.54
N ILE A 139 14.52 4.14 -12.76
CA ILE A 139 13.85 5.45 -12.78
C ILE A 139 14.14 6.16 -14.11
N GLN A 140 15.38 6.10 -14.59
CA GLN A 140 15.76 6.57 -15.92
C GLN A 140 14.91 5.87 -17.00
N TYR A 141 14.83 4.54 -16.95
CA TYR A 141 14.02 3.76 -17.89
C TYR A 141 12.53 4.12 -17.82
N ALA A 142 11.99 4.38 -16.62
CA ALA A 142 10.60 4.80 -16.44
C ALA A 142 10.31 6.13 -17.15
N LEU A 143 11.16 7.14 -16.92
CA LEU A 143 11.03 8.48 -17.51
C LEU A 143 11.21 8.43 -19.03
N GLN A 144 12.21 7.69 -19.53
CA GLN A 144 12.44 7.53 -20.96
C GLN A 144 11.28 6.81 -21.65
N THR A 145 10.82 5.69 -21.07
CA THR A 145 9.65 4.94 -21.58
C THR A 145 8.43 5.83 -21.65
N ALA A 146 8.22 6.68 -20.64
CA ALA A 146 7.10 7.61 -20.61
C ALA A 146 7.10 8.58 -21.79
N ARG A 147 8.28 9.14 -22.11
CA ARG A 147 8.43 10.09 -23.23
C ARG A 147 8.35 9.42 -24.59
N ASP A 148 8.86 8.20 -24.71
CA ASP A 148 8.93 7.49 -26.00
C ASP A 148 7.60 6.85 -26.41
N HIS A 149 6.84 6.33 -25.44
CA HIS A 149 5.63 5.55 -25.71
C HIS A 149 4.35 6.38 -25.70
N TRP A 150 4.36 7.55 -25.08
CA TRP A 150 3.18 8.39 -24.98
C TRP A 150 3.38 9.73 -25.66
N GLU A 151 2.30 10.27 -26.21
CA GLU A 151 2.27 11.63 -26.72
C GLU A 151 2.49 12.61 -25.55
N CYS A 152 3.67 13.22 -25.52
CA CYS A 152 4.15 14.12 -24.47
C CYS A 152 4.61 15.43 -25.10
N SER A 153 4.50 16.53 -24.35
CA SER A 153 5.20 17.75 -24.76
C SER A 153 6.72 17.58 -24.57
N PRO A 154 7.57 18.38 -25.23
CA PRO A 154 9.03 18.28 -25.08
C PRO A 154 9.54 18.45 -23.63
N ASN A 155 8.74 19.11 -22.78
CA ASN A 155 9.09 19.45 -21.41
C ASN A 155 8.52 18.48 -20.37
N GLU A 156 7.64 17.58 -20.80
CA GLU A 156 6.98 16.67 -19.88
C GLU A 156 7.90 15.50 -19.52
N PHE A 157 7.80 15.05 -18.27
CA PHE A 157 8.75 14.09 -17.68
C PHE A 157 10.21 14.56 -17.75
N ARG A 158 10.44 15.87 -17.85
CA ARG A 158 11.75 16.50 -17.73
C ARG A 158 11.88 17.19 -16.38
N PHE A 159 13.08 17.09 -15.83
CA PHE A 159 13.49 17.68 -14.57
C PHE A 159 14.93 18.16 -14.75
N ASN A 160 15.37 19.11 -13.93
CA ASN A 160 16.76 19.56 -13.95
C ASN A 160 17.71 18.52 -13.34
N ALA A 161 17.23 17.72 -12.39
CA ALA A 161 17.95 16.58 -11.83
C ALA A 161 17.00 15.49 -11.30
N VAL A 162 17.50 14.25 -11.27
CA VAL A 162 16.85 13.10 -10.65
C VAL A 162 17.74 12.60 -9.51
N CYS A 163 17.29 12.75 -8.28
CA CYS A 163 18.09 12.57 -7.07
C CYS A 163 17.61 11.32 -6.30
N LEU A 164 18.42 10.26 -6.33
CA LEU A 164 18.20 9.02 -5.57
C LEU A 164 19.08 8.99 -4.33
N LYS A 165 18.63 8.28 -3.29
CA LYS A 165 19.39 8.14 -2.04
C LYS A 165 20.75 7.49 -2.30
N LYS A 166 21.81 8.25 -2.04
CA LYS A 166 23.21 7.80 -2.07
C LYS A 166 23.57 7.19 -0.71
N THR A 167 23.65 5.86 -0.62
CA THR A 167 23.92 5.13 0.65
C THR A 167 25.22 5.57 1.33
N ALA A 168 26.22 6.00 0.55
CA ALA A 168 27.47 6.55 1.06
C ALA A 168 27.31 7.90 1.80
N MET A 169 26.23 8.65 1.54
CA MET A 169 26.03 9.99 2.11
C MET A 169 25.18 10.00 3.38
N SER A 170 24.20 9.11 3.50
CA SER A 170 23.44 8.94 4.73
C SER A 170 22.75 7.58 4.82
N LYS A 171 22.67 7.06 6.05
CA LYS A 171 21.91 5.87 6.39
C LYS A 171 20.40 6.09 6.26
N TYR A 172 19.90 7.27 6.60
CA TYR A 172 18.46 7.56 6.70
C TYR A 172 17.97 8.46 5.56
N THR A 173 16.85 8.10 4.94
CA THR A 173 16.25 8.87 3.84
C THR A 173 15.96 10.33 4.20
N SER A 174 15.48 10.58 5.42
CA SER A 174 15.17 11.93 5.88
C SER A 174 16.39 12.83 6.00
N GLU A 175 17.56 12.28 6.37
CA GLU A 175 18.80 13.04 6.44
C GLU A 175 19.32 13.37 5.04
N TYR A 176 19.33 12.40 4.13
CA TYR A 176 19.68 12.61 2.72
C TYR A 176 18.81 13.73 2.09
N LYS A 177 17.48 13.65 2.24
CA LYS A 177 16.56 14.66 1.68
C LYS A 177 16.82 16.06 2.28
N LYS A 178 17.11 16.15 3.59
CA LYS A 178 17.44 17.43 4.25
C LYS A 178 18.75 18.03 3.78
N ALA A 179 19.82 17.22 3.74
CA ALA A 179 21.14 17.65 3.28
C ALA A 179 21.08 18.18 1.84
N LEU A 180 20.34 17.52 0.96
CA LEU A 180 20.10 18.01 -0.39
C LEU A 180 19.42 19.37 -0.39
N MET A 181 18.32 19.54 0.36
CA MET A 181 17.64 20.83 0.41
C MET A 181 18.52 21.95 0.97
N GLN A 182 19.34 21.66 1.99
CA GLN A 182 20.30 22.61 2.55
C GLN A 182 21.31 23.08 1.51
N ASP A 183 21.92 22.14 0.78
CA ASP A 183 22.87 22.48 -0.27
C ASP A 183 22.26 23.39 -1.35
N PHE A 184 21.02 23.13 -1.77
CA PHE A 184 20.36 23.98 -2.77
C PHE A 184 20.06 25.39 -2.23
N LEU A 185 19.66 25.49 -0.96
CA LEU A 185 19.39 26.77 -0.30
C LEU A 185 20.67 27.59 -0.11
N GLU A 186 21.79 26.94 0.24
CA GLU A 186 23.09 27.59 0.38
C GLU A 186 23.67 28.01 -0.97
N TYR A 187 23.41 27.22 -2.01
CA TYR A 187 24.00 27.43 -3.32
C TYR A 187 23.27 28.49 -4.17
N TYR A 188 21.94 28.55 -4.15
CA TYR A 188 21.18 29.52 -4.93
C TYR A 188 20.86 30.77 -4.11
N PRO A 189 21.61 31.88 -4.24
CA PRO A 189 21.49 33.03 -3.33
C PRO A 189 20.17 33.79 -3.43
N SER A 190 19.47 33.65 -4.57
CA SER A 190 18.16 34.31 -4.80
C SER A 190 16.98 33.37 -4.63
N LEU A 191 17.20 32.16 -4.11
CA LEU A 191 16.14 31.18 -3.87
C LEU A 191 15.21 31.68 -2.76
N GLY A 192 14.04 32.18 -3.17
CA GLY A 192 13.02 32.72 -2.29
C GLY A 192 11.84 31.77 -2.05
N GLU A 193 11.74 30.68 -2.82
CA GLU A 193 10.63 29.72 -2.72
C GLU A 193 11.13 28.27 -2.80
N LEU A 194 10.70 27.42 -1.87
CA LEU A 194 10.91 25.96 -1.92
C LEU A 194 9.58 25.22 -1.74
N THR A 195 9.20 24.45 -2.75
CA THR A 195 7.98 23.63 -2.72
C THR A 195 8.31 22.15 -2.85
N ILE A 196 7.80 21.31 -1.94
CA ILE A 196 7.93 19.86 -1.98
C ILE A 196 6.56 19.17 -2.02
N TYR A 197 6.42 18.21 -2.93
CA TYR A 197 5.24 17.37 -3.12
C TYR A 197 5.58 15.92 -2.71
N ASP A 198 4.87 15.37 -1.72
CA ASP A 198 5.09 14.01 -1.21
C ASP A 198 3.75 13.41 -0.73
N ASP A 199 3.55 12.11 -0.93
CA ASP A 199 2.32 11.41 -0.56
C ASP A 199 2.29 10.99 0.92
N ARG A 200 3.46 10.95 1.58
CA ARG A 200 3.61 10.44 2.93
C ARG A 200 3.44 11.56 3.96
N ALA A 201 2.32 11.52 4.68
CA ALA A 201 2.02 12.49 5.74
C ALA A 201 3.16 12.67 6.77
N HIS A 202 3.84 11.59 7.17
CA HIS A 202 4.96 11.69 8.11
C HIS A 202 6.19 12.40 7.52
N GLN A 203 6.45 12.26 6.22
CA GLN A 203 7.51 13.00 5.53
C GLN A 203 7.15 14.49 5.45
N ILE A 204 5.90 14.79 5.07
CA ILE A 204 5.38 16.17 5.05
C ILE A 204 5.57 16.87 6.40
N GLU A 205 5.22 16.21 7.51
CA GLU A 205 5.44 16.79 8.85
C GLU A 205 6.93 16.94 9.19
N ALA A 206 7.78 15.99 8.79
CA ALA A 206 9.22 16.10 8.95
C ALA A 206 9.83 17.27 8.16
N PHE A 207 9.34 17.52 6.94
CA PHE A 207 9.76 18.67 6.12
C PHE A 207 9.30 19.99 6.75
N LYS A 208 8.05 20.10 7.19
CA LYS A 208 7.56 21.29 7.92
C LYS A 208 8.42 21.58 9.15
N SER A 209 8.78 20.55 9.92
CA SER A 209 9.65 20.70 11.09
C SER A 209 11.04 21.18 10.68
N PHE A 210 11.60 20.66 9.59
CA PHE A 210 12.89 21.09 9.06
C PHE A 210 12.85 22.54 8.58
N PHE A 211 11.88 22.94 7.77
CA PHE A 211 11.80 24.31 7.26
C PHE A 211 11.62 25.35 8.37
N ARG A 212 10.85 25.03 9.42
CA ARG A 212 10.73 25.91 10.61
C ARG A 212 12.04 26.06 11.39
N SER A 213 12.97 25.11 11.26
CA SER A 213 14.27 25.16 11.92
C SER A 213 15.33 25.93 11.11
N LEU A 214 15.02 26.33 9.87
CA LEU A 214 15.93 27.12 9.04
C LEU A 214 15.88 28.59 9.48
N ASP A 215 17.06 29.21 9.59
CA ASP A 215 17.19 30.65 9.85
C ASP A 215 17.18 31.45 8.54
N LEU A 216 16.10 31.32 7.77
CA LEU A 216 15.92 31.95 6.46
C LEU A 216 14.54 32.64 6.38
N PRO A 217 14.37 33.83 6.99
CA PRO A 217 13.06 34.48 7.13
C PRO A 217 12.46 34.95 5.81
N SER A 218 13.28 35.14 4.77
CA SER A 218 12.84 35.51 3.42
C SER A 218 12.38 34.32 2.58
N LEU A 219 12.66 33.09 3.00
CA LEU A 219 12.30 31.88 2.28
C LEU A 219 10.82 31.54 2.51
N GLN A 220 10.04 31.54 1.43
CA GLN A 220 8.72 30.92 1.42
C GLN A 220 8.87 29.42 1.17
N TRP A 221 8.15 28.60 1.94
CA TRP A 221 8.20 27.16 1.76
C TRP A 221 6.83 26.51 1.82
N PHE A 222 6.66 25.45 1.04
CA PHE A 222 5.41 24.70 0.92
C PHE A 222 5.68 23.20 0.95
N ALA A 223 5.17 22.50 1.97
CA ALA A 223 5.17 21.03 2.03
C ALA A 223 3.76 20.54 1.72
N ILE A 224 3.52 20.18 0.47
CA ILE A 224 2.19 19.91 -0.09
C ILE A 224 1.92 18.40 -0.05
N PRO A 225 0.95 17.94 0.77
CA PRO A 225 0.58 16.54 0.79
C PRO A 225 -0.14 16.18 -0.52
N VAL A 226 0.38 15.16 -1.20
CA VAL A 226 -0.25 14.59 -2.40
C VAL A 226 -1.11 13.40 -1.98
N ARG A 227 -2.29 13.24 -2.57
CA ARG A 227 -3.08 12.02 -2.35
C ARG A 227 -2.31 10.84 -2.97
N PRO A 228 -1.99 9.77 -2.21
CA PRO A 228 -1.25 8.64 -2.75
C PRO A 228 -1.92 8.08 -4.01
N PHE A 229 -1.16 8.06 -5.11
CA PHE A 229 -1.58 7.48 -6.38
C PHE A 229 -1.05 6.05 -6.46
N THR A 230 -1.85 5.08 -6.04
CA THR A 230 -1.43 3.68 -5.92
C THR A 230 -2.11 2.80 -6.96
N LYS A 231 -1.38 1.79 -7.44
CA LYS A 231 -1.89 0.72 -8.28
C LYS A 231 -1.26 -0.59 -7.86
N SER A 232 -2.08 -1.61 -7.62
CA SER A 232 -1.61 -2.96 -7.36
C SER A 232 -1.14 -3.63 -8.65
N LEU A 233 -0.20 -4.56 -8.52
CA LEU A 233 0.11 -5.49 -9.61
C LEU A 233 -1.06 -6.49 -9.78
N PRO A 234 -1.18 -7.11 -10.96
CA PRO A 234 -2.05 -8.28 -11.11
C PRO A 234 -1.68 -9.36 -10.07
N ARG A 235 -2.70 -9.97 -9.43
CA ARG A 235 -2.54 -10.94 -8.32
C ARG A 235 -1.44 -11.97 -8.59
N GLU A 236 -1.48 -12.63 -9.75
CA GLU A 236 -0.51 -13.68 -10.09
C GLU A 236 0.93 -13.16 -10.21
N GLN A 237 1.12 -11.95 -10.75
CA GLN A 237 2.44 -11.34 -10.85
C GLN A 237 2.97 -10.95 -9.47
N GLU A 238 2.13 -10.37 -8.63
CA GLU A 238 2.52 -9.98 -7.27
C GLU A 238 2.90 -11.20 -6.42
N LEU A 239 2.08 -12.26 -6.47
CA LEU A 239 2.36 -13.52 -5.76
C LEU A 239 3.65 -14.17 -6.27
N LYS A 240 3.93 -14.12 -7.57
CA LYS A 240 5.18 -14.60 -8.14
C LYS A 240 6.38 -13.83 -7.58
N LEU A 241 6.36 -12.49 -7.66
CA LEU A 241 7.45 -11.65 -7.16
C LEU A 241 7.70 -11.84 -5.66
N ILE A 242 6.65 -11.97 -4.85
CA ILE A 242 6.81 -12.21 -3.42
C ILE A 242 7.45 -13.58 -3.15
N ARG A 243 7.06 -14.64 -3.87
CA ARG A 243 7.68 -15.96 -3.72
C ARG A 243 9.16 -15.94 -4.11
N GLU A 244 9.49 -15.30 -5.23
CA GLU A 244 10.87 -15.13 -5.69
C GLU A 244 11.69 -14.33 -4.66
N MET A 245 11.18 -13.19 -4.19
CA MET A 245 11.83 -12.36 -3.18
C MET A 245 12.09 -13.12 -1.87
N VAL A 246 11.12 -13.91 -1.40
CA VAL A 246 11.29 -14.72 -0.17
C VAL A 246 12.33 -15.82 -0.39
N SER A 247 12.31 -16.50 -1.54
CA SER A 247 13.30 -17.53 -1.89
C SER A 247 14.72 -16.94 -1.91
N GLU A 248 14.93 -15.82 -2.59
CA GLU A 248 16.23 -15.14 -2.63
C GLU A 248 16.70 -14.67 -1.25
N ASN A 249 15.79 -14.15 -0.44
CA ASN A 249 16.09 -13.76 0.93
C ASN A 249 16.50 -14.96 1.79
N ASN A 250 15.85 -16.12 1.65
CA ASN A 250 16.23 -17.33 2.36
C ASN A 250 17.61 -17.83 1.94
N ILE A 251 18.00 -17.67 0.67
CA ILE A 251 19.35 -17.99 0.16
C ILE A 251 20.40 -17.03 0.73
N ARG A 252 20.08 -15.72 0.79
CA ARG A 252 20.99 -14.68 1.30
C ARG A 252 21.05 -14.62 2.84
N ALA A 253 20.14 -15.28 3.53
CA ALA A 253 20.04 -15.24 4.98
C ALA A 253 21.30 -15.82 5.64
N SER A 254 21.95 -15.02 6.48
CA SER A 254 22.97 -15.51 7.42
C SER A 254 22.35 -16.41 8.49
N SER A 255 23.17 -17.12 9.27
CA SER A 255 22.73 -17.90 10.44
C SER A 255 21.96 -17.08 11.50
N SER A 256 22.12 -15.76 11.50
CA SER A 256 21.41 -14.82 12.38
C SER A 256 20.13 -14.22 11.76
N SER A 257 19.88 -14.47 10.47
CA SER A 257 18.74 -13.92 9.74
C SER A 257 17.54 -14.85 9.83
N LYS A 258 16.34 -14.28 10.00
CA LYS A 258 15.11 -15.07 10.11
C LYS A 258 14.67 -15.57 8.73
N LYS A 259 14.78 -16.87 8.50
CA LYS A 259 14.18 -17.55 7.35
C LYS A 259 12.71 -17.87 7.61
N PHE A 260 11.92 -17.94 6.55
CA PHE A 260 10.53 -18.38 6.59
C PHE A 260 10.08 -18.85 5.21
N ASP A 261 9.11 -19.76 5.18
CA ASP A 261 8.45 -20.19 3.94
C ASP A 261 7.07 -19.54 3.81
N LEU A 262 6.41 -19.79 2.68
CA LEU A 262 5.09 -19.26 2.37
C LEU A 262 4.07 -20.40 2.27
N ALA A 263 2.93 -20.25 2.95
CA ALA A 263 1.79 -21.17 2.83
C ALA A 263 0.48 -20.40 2.72
N TRP A 264 -0.54 -21.02 2.16
CA TRP A 264 -1.90 -20.46 2.14
C TRP A 264 -2.60 -20.79 3.45
N THR A 265 -3.29 -19.81 4.04
CA THR A 265 -4.19 -20.04 5.17
C THR A 265 -5.35 -20.97 4.75
N PRO A 266 -6.05 -21.62 5.69
CA PRO A 266 -7.25 -22.39 5.38
C PRO A 266 -8.21 -21.59 4.51
N LYS A 267 -8.76 -22.18 3.46
CA LYS A 267 -9.69 -21.49 2.57
C LYS A 267 -11.00 -21.15 3.28
N GLN A 268 -11.47 -19.91 3.17
CA GLN A 268 -12.78 -19.49 3.66
C GLN A 268 -13.78 -19.40 2.51
N ILE A 269 -14.99 -19.92 2.69
CA ILE A 269 -16.10 -19.78 1.75
C ILE A 269 -17.25 -19.06 2.46
N GLY A 270 -17.82 -18.03 1.81
CA GLY A 270 -18.95 -17.32 2.37
C GLY A 270 -19.26 -16.00 1.68
N TYR A 271 -19.97 -15.14 2.40
CA TYR A 271 -20.38 -13.83 1.93
C TYR A 271 -19.42 -12.75 2.42
N MET A 272 -18.48 -12.34 1.57
CA MET A 272 -17.41 -11.41 1.87
C MET A 272 -17.92 -9.98 1.91
N LEU A 273 -17.68 -9.25 3.00
CA LEU A 273 -18.07 -7.84 3.06
C LEU A 273 -17.17 -7.03 2.15
N ASN A 274 -17.78 -6.15 1.34
CA ASN A 274 -17.01 -5.13 0.65
C ASN A 274 -16.46 -4.08 1.64
N MET A 275 -15.45 -3.32 1.21
CA MET A 275 -14.80 -2.29 2.02
C MET A 275 -15.78 -1.29 2.66
N LYS A 276 -16.84 -0.89 1.94
CA LYS A 276 -17.85 0.04 2.46
C LYS A 276 -18.61 -0.59 3.63
N SER A 277 -19.06 -1.84 3.48
CA SER A 277 -19.82 -2.55 4.50
C SER A 277 -18.96 -2.88 5.72
N HIS A 278 -17.72 -3.31 5.51
CA HIS A 278 -16.76 -3.52 6.59
C HIS A 278 -16.58 -2.22 7.40
N ARG A 279 -16.29 -1.09 6.73
CA ARG A 279 -16.12 0.21 7.40
C ARG A 279 -17.36 0.64 8.18
N LEU A 280 -18.56 0.46 7.63
CA LEU A 280 -19.82 0.77 8.32
C LEU A 280 -19.95 0.01 9.64
N LEU A 281 -19.72 -1.30 9.61
CA LEU A 281 -19.76 -2.13 10.82
C LEU A 281 -18.65 -1.75 11.83
N SER A 282 -17.43 -1.49 11.35
CA SER A 282 -16.34 -1.02 12.21
C SER A 282 -16.67 0.32 12.90
N MET A 283 -17.32 1.25 12.18
CA MET A 283 -17.76 2.53 12.77
C MET A 283 -18.81 2.31 13.85
N GLU A 284 -19.74 1.37 13.66
CA GLU A 284 -20.77 1.08 14.66
C GLU A 284 -20.18 0.50 15.95
N VAL A 285 -19.20 -0.41 15.82
CA VAL A 285 -18.42 -0.91 16.95
C VAL A 285 -17.76 0.22 17.72
N ILE A 286 -17.13 1.16 17.00
CA ILE A 286 -16.47 2.31 17.63
C ILE A 286 -17.49 3.19 18.39
N LYS A 287 -18.69 3.42 17.85
CA LYS A 287 -19.75 4.17 18.53
C LYS A 287 -20.20 3.49 19.81
N ILE A 288 -20.50 2.20 19.75
CA ILE A 288 -20.94 1.41 20.91
C ILE A 288 -19.86 1.40 22.00
N LEU A 289 -18.61 1.12 21.61
CA LEU A 289 -17.48 1.15 22.53
C LEU A 289 -17.29 2.55 23.15
N ARG A 290 -17.53 3.64 22.41
CA ARG A 290 -17.50 5.00 22.96
C ARG A 290 -18.63 5.24 23.97
N ARG A 291 -19.85 4.77 23.72
CA ARG A 291 -20.97 4.86 24.67
C ARG A 291 -20.69 4.08 25.96
N MET A 292 -19.97 2.96 25.88
CA MET A 292 -19.54 2.18 27.04
C MET A 292 -18.44 2.86 27.88
N ARG A 293 -17.80 3.95 27.40
CA ARG A 293 -16.67 4.63 28.07
C ARG A 293 -17.07 5.53 29.24
N GLY A 294 -17.63 4.91 30.27
CA GLY A 294 -17.37 5.31 31.66
C GLY A 294 -16.11 4.63 32.24
N ARG A 295 -15.49 3.67 31.55
CA ARG A 295 -14.35 2.88 32.06
C ARG A 295 -13.30 2.57 30.97
N ARG A 296 -12.11 3.16 31.13
CA ARG A 296 -10.81 2.83 30.50
C ARG A 296 -10.69 2.87 28.95
N THR A 297 -9.50 3.24 28.51
CA THR A 297 -9.04 3.39 27.12
C THR A 297 -8.98 2.06 26.37
N PHE A 298 -10.12 1.52 25.97
CA PHE A 298 -10.18 0.35 25.08
C PHE A 298 -9.76 0.75 23.65
N LYS A 299 -8.68 0.12 23.13
CA LYS A 299 -8.33 0.11 21.70
C LYS A 299 -8.77 -1.25 21.13
N PRO A 300 -9.97 -1.37 20.51
CA PRO A 300 -10.41 -2.64 19.95
C PRO A 300 -9.46 -3.06 18.82
N LYS A 301 -8.97 -4.29 18.86
CA LYS A 301 -8.36 -4.93 17.68
C LYS A 301 -9.54 -5.40 16.82
N LEU A 302 -9.86 -4.64 15.77
CA LEU A 302 -10.86 -5.08 14.79
C LEU A 302 -10.28 -6.23 13.97
N TYR A 303 -11.16 -7.11 13.47
CA TYR A 303 -10.76 -8.18 12.57
C TYR A 303 -10.06 -7.65 11.33
N GLU A 304 -9.21 -8.49 10.75
CA GLU A 304 -8.61 -8.21 9.46
C GLU A 304 -9.68 -8.20 8.37
N TYR A 305 -9.50 -7.37 7.36
CA TYR A 305 -10.35 -7.41 6.18
C TYR A 305 -10.02 -8.66 5.32
N PRO A 306 -11.03 -9.30 4.71
CA PRO A 306 -12.47 -9.04 4.86
C PRO A 306 -13.07 -9.70 6.12
N MET A 307 -14.05 -9.02 6.71
CA MET A 307 -15.05 -9.72 7.54
C MET A 307 -16.02 -10.41 6.57
N TYR A 308 -16.63 -11.50 6.99
CA TYR A 308 -17.52 -12.27 6.13
C TYR A 308 -18.55 -13.06 6.93
N ILE A 309 -19.59 -13.53 6.24
CA ILE A 309 -20.54 -14.49 6.80
C ILE A 309 -20.14 -15.88 6.30
N PRO A 310 -19.68 -16.79 7.18
CA PRO A 310 -19.16 -18.08 6.76
C PRO A 310 -20.29 -19.04 6.36
N CYS A 311 -20.04 -19.83 5.31
CA CYS A 311 -20.93 -20.93 4.91
C CYS A 311 -20.47 -22.28 5.47
N ALA A 312 -19.20 -22.40 5.85
CA ALA A 312 -18.60 -23.59 6.45
C ALA A 312 -17.45 -23.20 7.37
N GLU A 313 -17.01 -24.14 8.20
CA GLU A 313 -15.75 -24.03 8.94
C GLU A 313 -14.58 -23.76 7.97
N PRO A 314 -13.62 -22.87 8.31
CA PRO A 314 -12.47 -22.62 7.45
C PRO A 314 -11.71 -23.91 7.09
N GLY A 315 -11.28 -24.01 5.83
CA GLY A 315 -10.65 -25.21 5.27
C GLY A 315 -11.64 -26.29 4.81
N LYS A 316 -12.92 -26.21 5.18
CA LYS A 316 -13.96 -27.11 4.69
C LYS A 316 -14.64 -26.56 3.43
N ASN A 317 -15.05 -27.46 2.56
CA ASN A 317 -15.87 -27.11 1.39
C ASN A 317 -17.36 -27.19 1.75
N ILE A 318 -18.18 -26.50 0.97
CA ILE A 318 -19.64 -26.68 0.96
C ILE A 318 -20.05 -27.55 -0.24
N PRO A 319 -21.25 -28.16 -0.24
CA PRO A 319 -21.69 -28.99 -1.36
C PRO A 319 -21.71 -28.20 -2.67
N ALA A 320 -21.22 -28.82 -3.76
CA ALA A 320 -21.08 -28.17 -5.06
C ALA A 320 -22.41 -27.59 -5.59
N LEU A 321 -23.51 -28.32 -5.42
CA LEU A 321 -24.84 -27.85 -5.82
C LEU A 321 -25.27 -26.58 -5.07
N GLU A 322 -24.84 -26.41 -3.81
CA GLU A 322 -25.13 -25.20 -3.03
C GLU A 322 -24.37 -24.00 -3.58
N VAL A 323 -23.10 -24.18 -3.98
CA VAL A 323 -22.33 -23.14 -4.68
C VAL A 323 -23.07 -22.69 -5.93
N VAL A 324 -23.49 -23.64 -6.77
CA VAL A 324 -24.19 -23.36 -8.03
C VAL A 324 -25.49 -22.62 -7.79
N LYS A 325 -26.35 -23.08 -6.88
CA LYS A 325 -27.63 -22.43 -6.57
C LYS A 325 -27.46 -20.99 -6.06
N ILE A 326 -26.45 -20.74 -5.23
CA ILE A 326 -26.15 -19.37 -4.76
C ILE A 326 -25.67 -18.51 -5.94
N TRP A 327 -24.76 -19.02 -6.77
CA TRP A 327 -24.21 -18.30 -7.92
C TRP A 327 -25.24 -17.98 -8.99
N SER A 328 -26.11 -18.93 -9.32
CA SER A 328 -27.23 -18.74 -10.26
C SER A 328 -28.39 -17.97 -9.64
N ASN A 329 -28.41 -17.83 -8.31
CA ASN A 329 -29.56 -17.39 -7.53
C ASN A 329 -30.85 -18.17 -7.86
N ASP A 330 -30.69 -19.48 -8.10
CA ASP A 330 -31.77 -20.37 -8.50
C ASP A 330 -31.68 -21.68 -7.69
N GLY A 331 -32.73 -21.95 -6.90
CA GLY A 331 -32.85 -23.16 -6.11
C GLY A 331 -33.01 -24.45 -6.93
N ALA A 332 -33.35 -24.34 -8.22
CA ALA A 332 -33.63 -25.46 -9.13
C ALA A 332 -32.47 -25.84 -10.05
N CYS A 333 -31.27 -25.26 -9.85
CA CYS A 333 -30.17 -25.30 -10.81
C CYS A 333 -29.46 -26.68 -10.90
N ALA A 334 -30.12 -27.67 -11.50
CA ALA A 334 -29.61 -29.02 -11.77
C ALA A 334 -29.98 -29.47 -13.20
N GLU A 335 -29.88 -28.58 -14.18
CA GLU A 335 -30.30 -28.89 -15.56
C GLU A 335 -29.24 -29.68 -16.37
N SER A 336 -27.93 -29.59 -16.05
CA SER A 336 -26.88 -30.43 -16.63
C SER A 336 -25.57 -30.43 -15.81
N GLU A 337 -24.81 -31.53 -15.87
CA GLU A 337 -23.51 -31.67 -15.20
C GLU A 337 -22.46 -30.66 -15.73
N GLU A 338 -22.48 -30.38 -17.04
CA GLU A 338 -21.60 -29.39 -17.66
C GLU A 338 -21.80 -27.97 -17.10
N LYS A 339 -23.07 -27.57 -16.88
CA LYS A 339 -23.40 -26.25 -16.31
C LYS A 339 -22.92 -26.13 -14.86
N VAL A 340 -23.02 -27.22 -14.09
CA VAL A 340 -22.49 -27.30 -12.73
C VAL A 340 -20.96 -27.12 -12.75
N GLN A 341 -20.25 -27.91 -13.56
CA GLN A 341 -18.79 -27.85 -13.64
C GLN A 341 -18.29 -26.47 -14.08
N ARG A 342 -18.91 -25.89 -15.12
CA ARG A 342 -18.58 -24.54 -15.58
C ARG A 342 -18.78 -23.50 -14.47
N THR A 343 -19.91 -23.54 -13.77
CA THR A 343 -20.20 -22.57 -12.70
C THR A 343 -19.21 -22.71 -11.54
N LEU A 344 -18.84 -23.93 -11.17
CA LEU A 344 -17.82 -24.19 -10.16
C LEU A 344 -16.45 -23.66 -10.58
N GLN A 345 -16.07 -23.82 -11.85
CA GLN A 345 -14.83 -23.29 -12.39
C GLN A 345 -14.82 -21.76 -12.36
N GLU A 346 -15.92 -21.11 -12.75
CA GLU A 346 -16.05 -19.65 -12.67
C GLU A 346 -15.97 -19.14 -11.21
N PHE A 347 -16.58 -19.86 -10.25
CA PHE A 347 -16.47 -19.56 -8.81
C PHE A 347 -15.03 -19.70 -8.30
N GLN A 348 -14.34 -20.77 -8.68
CA GLN A 348 -12.96 -21.03 -8.27
C GLN A 348 -11.99 -19.97 -8.79
N GLN A 349 -12.22 -19.47 -10.01
CA GLN A 349 -11.45 -18.40 -10.63
C GLN A 349 -11.73 -17.01 -10.03
N GLN A 350 -12.66 -16.89 -9.07
CA GLN A 350 -13.04 -15.63 -8.42
C GLN A 350 -13.36 -14.52 -9.44
N GLN A 351 -14.04 -14.85 -10.54
CA GLN A 351 -14.43 -13.85 -11.53
C GLN A 351 -15.30 -12.78 -10.86
N SER A 352 -14.81 -11.53 -10.85
CA SER A 352 -15.37 -10.47 -10.01
C SER A 352 -16.83 -10.16 -10.34
N GLY A 353 -17.64 -9.95 -9.30
CA GLY A 353 -18.89 -9.17 -9.38
C GLY A 353 -20.19 -9.92 -9.72
N ARG A 354 -20.22 -11.25 -9.75
CA ARG A 354 -21.42 -11.96 -10.23
C ARG A 354 -22.47 -12.33 -9.17
N CYS A 355 -22.10 -12.71 -7.95
CA CYS A 355 -23.08 -13.03 -6.90
C CYS A 355 -23.02 -12.06 -5.72
N MET A 356 -23.68 -10.91 -5.88
CA MET A 356 -23.86 -9.95 -4.80
C MET A 356 -25.10 -10.29 -3.97
N VAL A 357 -24.90 -10.53 -2.68
CA VAL A 357 -25.98 -10.79 -1.71
C VAL A 357 -26.01 -9.67 -0.69
N ARG A 358 -27.21 -9.21 -0.37
CA ARG A 358 -27.42 -8.14 0.60
C ARG A 358 -27.98 -8.73 1.88
N PHE A 359 -27.52 -8.19 3.00
CA PHE A 359 -27.99 -8.56 4.32
C PHE A 359 -28.33 -7.31 5.13
N GLN A 360 -29.24 -7.47 6.07
CA GLN A 360 -29.53 -6.50 7.12
C GLN A 360 -28.91 -6.98 8.42
N VAL A 361 -28.05 -6.16 9.02
CA VAL A 361 -27.45 -6.43 10.32
C VAL A 361 -28.31 -5.78 11.40
N THR A 362 -28.79 -6.60 12.35
CA THR A 362 -29.77 -6.17 13.37
C THR A 362 -29.21 -6.17 14.78
N ASP A 363 -28.24 -7.04 15.05
CA ASP A 363 -27.68 -7.23 16.38
C ASP A 363 -26.16 -7.27 16.30
N LEU A 364 -25.52 -6.81 17.37
CA LEU A 364 -24.09 -6.90 17.60
C LEU A 364 -23.83 -7.61 18.92
N ALA A 365 -22.77 -8.40 18.95
CA ALA A 365 -22.27 -8.98 20.17
C ALA A 365 -20.77 -8.72 20.30
N ILE A 366 -20.34 -8.46 21.53
CA ILE A 366 -18.94 -8.29 21.90
C ILE A 366 -18.62 -9.39 22.89
N ALA A 367 -17.69 -10.27 22.52
CA ALA A 367 -17.22 -11.35 23.37
C ALA A 367 -15.74 -11.13 23.74
N PRO A 368 -15.31 -11.49 24.96
CA PRO A 368 -13.90 -11.63 25.24
C PRO A 368 -13.32 -12.68 24.30
N SER A 369 -12.19 -12.36 23.68
CA SER A 369 -11.47 -13.37 22.93
C SER A 369 -10.88 -14.43 23.86
N THR A 370 -10.84 -15.66 23.36
CA THR A 370 -10.14 -16.78 23.96
C THR A 370 -8.62 -16.71 23.76
N HIS A 371 -8.12 -15.74 22.98
CA HIS A 371 -6.70 -15.61 22.66
C HIS A 371 -5.79 -15.68 23.90
N HIS A 372 -4.73 -16.47 23.80
CA HIS A 372 -3.72 -16.68 24.85
C HIS A 372 -2.82 -15.46 25.16
N ASN A 373 -3.05 -14.31 24.52
CA ASN A 373 -2.19 -13.14 24.66
C ASN A 373 -2.68 -12.19 25.78
N LYS A 374 -1.74 -11.55 26.50
CA LYS A 374 -1.96 -10.74 27.73
C LYS A 374 -2.94 -9.56 27.58
N LYS A 375 -3.35 -9.21 26.35
CA LYS A 375 -4.25 -8.08 26.04
C LYS A 375 -5.68 -8.48 25.63
N LYS A 376 -6.06 -9.76 25.65
CA LYS A 376 -7.40 -10.32 25.31
C LYS A 376 -8.24 -9.39 24.40
N PRO A 377 -8.06 -9.47 23.07
CA PRO A 377 -8.88 -8.71 22.14
C PRO A 377 -10.37 -8.95 22.37
N LEU A 378 -11.21 -8.01 21.94
CA LEU A 378 -12.64 -8.26 21.87
C LEU A 378 -12.97 -8.78 20.48
N GLU A 379 -13.76 -9.85 20.44
CA GLU A 379 -14.34 -10.37 19.22
C GLU A 379 -15.71 -9.77 19.02
N VAL A 380 -16.01 -9.40 17.78
CA VAL A 380 -17.25 -8.71 17.44
C VAL A 380 -18.02 -9.54 16.42
N TYR A 381 -19.21 -9.93 16.78
CA TYR A 381 -20.11 -10.67 15.91
C TYR A 381 -21.28 -9.78 15.53
N PHE A 382 -21.78 -9.95 14.32
CA PHE A 382 -23.01 -9.28 13.90
C PHE A 382 -24.01 -10.30 13.36
N ARG A 383 -25.23 -10.28 13.88
CA ARG A 383 -26.31 -11.09 13.33
C ARG A 383 -26.82 -10.42 12.07
N ALA A 384 -26.84 -11.17 10.99
CA ALA A 384 -27.28 -10.73 9.67
C ALA A 384 -28.48 -11.54 9.22
N THR A 385 -29.37 -10.91 8.46
CA THR A 385 -30.50 -11.57 7.80
C THR A 385 -30.43 -11.25 6.30
N PRO A 386 -30.47 -12.26 5.41
CA PRO A 386 -30.44 -12.00 3.97
C PRO A 386 -31.71 -11.29 3.50
N GLU A 387 -31.61 -10.54 2.41
CA GLU A 387 -32.80 -10.00 1.74
C GLU A 387 -33.73 -11.15 1.26
N PRO A 388 -35.07 -10.97 1.31
CA PRO A 388 -36.01 -11.97 0.81
C PRO A 388 -35.76 -12.33 -0.67
N ASN A 389 -36.16 -13.55 -1.05
CA ASN A 389 -36.10 -14.07 -2.44
C ASN A 389 -34.70 -14.24 -3.04
N ARG A 390 -33.64 -14.25 -2.22
CA ARG A 390 -32.31 -14.68 -2.61
C ARG A 390 -32.03 -16.07 -2.08
N TYR A 391 -31.49 -16.95 -2.92
CA TYR A 391 -30.98 -18.23 -2.43
C TYR A 391 -29.72 -18.00 -1.60
N THR A 392 -29.76 -18.43 -0.34
CA THR A 392 -28.61 -18.33 0.57
C THR A 392 -28.42 -19.63 1.33
N PHE A 393 -27.18 -19.96 1.66
CA PHE A 393 -26.82 -21.20 2.32
C PHE A 393 -25.76 -20.96 3.39
N SER A 394 -25.85 -21.70 4.49
CA SER A 394 -24.77 -21.85 5.46
C SER A 394 -24.95 -23.17 6.22
N LEU A 395 -23.83 -23.82 6.56
CA LEU A 395 -23.81 -24.94 7.51
C LEU A 395 -24.01 -24.47 8.97
N PHE A 396 -23.91 -23.16 9.22
CA PHE A 396 -24.20 -22.57 10.52
C PHE A 396 -25.68 -22.22 10.64
N PRO A 397 -26.27 -22.28 11.86
CA PRO A 397 -27.70 -22.06 12.06
C PRO A 397 -28.14 -20.59 11.92
N GLU A 398 -27.19 -19.66 11.98
CA GLU A 398 -27.45 -18.22 11.84
C GLU A 398 -26.41 -17.60 10.90
N PHE A 399 -26.82 -16.60 10.11
CA PHE A 399 -25.89 -15.79 9.33
C PHE A 399 -25.22 -14.77 10.24
N ILE A 400 -23.97 -15.05 10.60
CA ILE A 400 -23.20 -14.20 11.51
C ILE A 400 -22.00 -13.64 10.77
N VAL A 401 -21.89 -12.33 10.72
CA VAL A 401 -20.67 -11.67 10.27
C VAL A 401 -19.61 -11.86 11.36
N THR A 402 -18.49 -12.43 10.96
CA THR A 402 -17.29 -12.60 11.79
C THR A 402 -16.05 -12.22 10.99
N GLY A 403 -14.89 -12.29 11.63
CA GLY A 403 -13.59 -12.27 10.96
C GLY A 403 -12.62 -13.19 11.69
N HIS A 404 -11.41 -13.30 11.13
CA HIS A 404 -10.36 -14.15 11.70
C HIS A 404 -9.12 -13.32 11.97
N PHE A 405 -8.39 -13.73 13.00
CA PHE A 405 -7.00 -13.35 13.18
C PHE A 405 -6.16 -14.51 12.68
N TYR A 406 -5.22 -14.20 11.80
CA TYR A 406 -4.30 -15.19 11.28
C TYR A 406 -2.99 -15.06 12.05
N THR A 407 -2.36 -16.19 12.35
CA THR A 407 -0.98 -16.23 12.82
C THR A 407 -0.24 -17.23 11.99
N ARG A 408 0.81 -16.76 11.31
CA ARG A 408 1.48 -17.57 10.29
C ARG A 408 0.41 -18.03 9.30
N ASP A 409 0.26 -19.32 9.10
CA ASP A 409 -0.68 -20.00 8.20
C ASP A 409 -1.96 -20.48 8.88
N GLU A 410 -2.09 -20.31 10.19
CA GLU A 410 -3.23 -20.81 10.96
C GLU A 410 -4.19 -19.69 11.37
N ILE A 411 -5.45 -20.06 11.61
CA ILE A 411 -6.46 -19.17 12.18
C ILE A 411 -6.42 -19.33 13.69
N GLU A 412 -6.19 -18.23 14.42
CA GLU A 412 -6.25 -18.24 15.88
C GLU A 412 -7.68 -18.63 16.35
N ASP A 413 -7.77 -19.58 17.27
CA ASP A 413 -9.01 -19.98 17.95
C ASP A 413 -10.14 -20.48 17.03
N ILE A 414 -9.81 -21.07 15.87
CA ILE A 414 -10.79 -21.57 14.88
C ILE A 414 -11.89 -22.42 15.53
N GLU A 415 -11.54 -23.35 16.41
CA GLU A 415 -12.48 -24.23 17.08
C GLU A 415 -13.45 -23.44 17.98
N ALA A 416 -12.94 -22.47 18.75
CA ALA A 416 -13.77 -21.65 19.63
C ALA A 416 -14.73 -20.75 18.83
N VAL A 417 -14.26 -20.16 17.73
CA VAL A 417 -15.09 -19.37 16.81
C VAL A 417 -16.15 -20.25 16.17
N THR A 418 -15.77 -21.40 15.60
CA THR A 418 -16.70 -22.38 15.01
C THR A 418 -17.76 -22.81 16.03
N ASN A 419 -17.36 -23.14 17.26
CA ASN A 419 -18.29 -23.51 18.33
C ASN A 419 -19.28 -22.40 18.67
N ARG A 420 -18.85 -21.13 18.67
CA ARG A 420 -19.74 -19.98 18.89
C ARG A 420 -20.70 -19.76 17.72
N LEU A 421 -20.26 -19.94 16.49
CA LEU A 421 -21.13 -19.82 15.32
C LEU A 421 -22.18 -20.94 15.29
N THR A 422 -21.79 -22.17 15.62
CA THR A 422 -22.69 -23.33 15.72
C THR A 422 -23.70 -23.20 16.87
N ASN A 423 -23.28 -22.66 18.02
CA ASN A 423 -24.12 -22.53 19.21
C ASN A 423 -24.53 -21.07 19.51
N SER A 424 -24.63 -20.24 18.48
CA SER A 424 -24.73 -18.77 18.54
C SER A 424 -25.83 -18.24 19.47
N LYS A 425 -27.01 -18.87 19.51
CA LYS A 425 -28.10 -18.49 20.43
C LYS A 425 -27.74 -18.63 21.92
N LYS A 426 -26.89 -19.59 22.27
CA LYS A 426 -26.48 -19.88 23.66
C LYS A 426 -25.13 -19.24 24.00
N ALA A 427 -24.20 -19.23 23.05
CA ALA A 427 -22.81 -18.84 23.26
C ALA A 427 -22.57 -17.33 23.12
N ILE A 428 -23.46 -16.61 22.41
CA ILE A 428 -23.28 -15.18 22.10
C ILE A 428 -24.41 -14.37 22.74
N ARG A 429 -24.04 -13.34 23.50
CA ARG A 429 -24.99 -12.35 24.04
C ARG A 429 -25.20 -11.23 23.04
N TRP A 430 -26.36 -11.21 22.41
CA TRP A 430 -26.73 -10.23 21.39
C TRP A 430 -27.27 -8.94 22.00
N THR A 431 -26.85 -7.82 21.42
CA THR A 431 -27.36 -6.48 21.72
C THR A 431 -27.98 -5.92 20.44
N PRO A 432 -29.28 -5.55 20.44
CA PRO A 432 -29.92 -4.95 19.29
C PRO A 432 -29.25 -3.64 18.90
N LEU A 433 -29.15 -3.38 17.60
CA LEU A 433 -28.73 -2.08 17.07
C LEU A 433 -29.90 -1.11 17.03
N ASP A 434 -29.61 0.18 17.18
CA ASP A 434 -30.62 1.26 17.09
C ASP A 434 -31.34 1.25 15.73
N ASN A 435 -30.61 0.90 14.66
CA ASN A 435 -31.13 0.76 13.30
C ASN A 435 -30.47 -0.43 12.61
N ALA A 436 -31.23 -1.11 11.75
CA ALA A 436 -30.66 -2.13 10.88
C ALA A 436 -29.63 -1.52 9.93
N ILE A 437 -28.49 -2.19 9.78
CA ILE A 437 -27.40 -1.73 8.91
C ILE A 437 -27.39 -2.58 7.62
N PRO A 438 -27.66 -1.98 6.45
CA PRO A 438 -27.57 -2.70 5.20
C PRO A 438 -26.10 -2.95 4.83
N ILE A 439 -25.74 -4.22 4.65
CA ILE A 439 -24.42 -4.62 4.17
C ILE A 439 -24.52 -5.27 2.79
N LYS A 440 -23.50 -5.01 1.97
CA LYS A 440 -23.31 -5.60 0.66
C LYS A 440 -22.16 -6.60 0.73
N THR A 441 -22.45 -7.81 0.29
CA THR A 441 -21.48 -8.91 0.29
C THR A 441 -21.39 -9.53 -1.09
N SER A 442 -20.24 -10.13 -1.39
CA SER A 442 -20.07 -11.01 -2.54
C SER A 442 -19.88 -12.44 -2.08
N PHE A 443 -20.58 -13.38 -2.69
CA PHE A 443 -20.42 -14.79 -2.38
C PHE A 443 -19.20 -15.35 -3.13
N GLU A 444 -18.12 -15.58 -2.36
CA GLU A 444 -16.78 -15.87 -2.86
C GLU A 444 -16.06 -16.84 -1.91
N GLN A 445 -14.87 -17.27 -2.33
CA GLN A 445 -13.90 -17.91 -1.46
C GLN A 445 -12.67 -17.01 -1.34
N PHE A 446 -11.99 -17.00 -0.20
CA PHE A 446 -10.69 -16.35 -0.06
C PHE A 446 -9.75 -17.17 0.80
N ASP A 447 -8.47 -16.84 0.68
CA ASP A 447 -7.36 -17.29 1.49
C ASP A 447 -6.30 -16.17 1.44
N LYS A 448 -5.39 -16.21 2.41
CA LYS A 448 -4.25 -15.30 2.48
C LYS A 448 -2.97 -16.09 2.45
N LEU A 449 -1.95 -15.53 1.83
CA LEU A 449 -0.61 -16.07 1.90
C LEU A 449 0.01 -15.63 3.23
N ALA A 450 0.75 -16.55 3.84
CA ALA A 450 1.23 -16.46 5.19
C ALA A 450 2.71 -16.84 5.27
N SER A 451 3.42 -16.27 6.25
CA SER A 451 4.78 -16.71 6.59
C SER A 451 4.74 -17.90 7.55
N VAL A 452 5.40 -19.01 7.22
CA VAL A 452 5.52 -20.21 8.07
C VAL A 452 6.97 -20.48 8.45
N PRO A 453 7.26 -21.26 9.50
CA PRO A 453 8.63 -21.64 9.84
C PRO A 453 9.32 -22.29 8.64
N TYR A 454 10.59 -21.94 8.44
CA TYR A 454 11.40 -22.56 7.40
C TYR A 454 11.68 -24.01 7.77
N ILE A 455 11.31 -24.96 6.91
CA ILE A 455 11.33 -26.40 7.26
C ILE A 455 12.74 -27.02 7.15
N HIS A 456 13.68 -26.33 6.50
CA HIS A 456 15.02 -26.85 6.22
C HIS A 456 16.12 -26.37 7.17
N ASP A 457 15.78 -25.97 8.40
CA ASP A 457 16.76 -25.70 9.47
C ASP A 457 16.84 -26.85 10.49
#